data_AF-A0AAX2F2F0-F1
#
_entry.id   AF-A0AAX2F2F0-F1
#
_cell.length_a   1.000
_cell.length_b   1.000
_cell.length_c   1.000
_cell.angle_alpha   90.00
_cell.angle_beta   90.00
_cell.angle_gamma   90.00
#
_symmetry.space_group_name_H-M   'P 1'
#
loop_
_entity.id
_entity.type
_entity.pdbx_description
1 polymer ?
#
loop_
_entity_poly.entity_id
_entity_poly.type
_entity_poly.pdbx_seq_one_letter_code
_entity_poly.pdbx_strand_id
1 'polypeptide(L)'
;MTILLCYHFGSFRNFKHYYLFFIEEHLASYFLYAVSYTCFVELMPCVFFDLMPFMRIQGFGKCMGISFVDSTMIPVCHNMRRKFNKVFDELTKNGKGTMG
;
A
#
# COMPACT_ATOMS: atom_id res chain seq x y z
N MET A 1 -2.61 -12.91 -6.20
CA MET A 1 -2.63 -11.51 -6.69
C MET A 1 -4.00 -10.97 -6.96
N THR A 2 -4.84 -11.70 -7.68
CA THR A 2 -6.20 -11.28 -8.03
C THR A 2 -7.05 -10.87 -6.83
N ILE A 3 -6.98 -11.63 -5.72
CA ILE A 3 -7.72 -11.33 -4.48
C ILE A 3 -7.38 -9.93 -3.92
N LEU A 4 -6.09 -9.58 -3.86
CA LEU A 4 -5.64 -8.26 -3.41
C LEU A 4 -6.04 -7.15 -4.40
N LEU A 5 -5.93 -7.41 -5.70
CA LEU A 5 -6.32 -6.45 -6.72
C LEU A 5 -7.82 -6.13 -6.63
N CYS A 6 -8.66 -7.17 -6.56
CA CYS A 6 -10.11 -7.04 -6.42
C CYS A 6 -10.53 -6.35 -5.11
N TYR A 7 -9.73 -6.49 -4.03
CA TYR A 7 -9.97 -5.75 -2.79
C TYR A 7 -9.89 -4.24 -3.01
N HIS A 8 -8.90 -3.78 -3.79
CA HIS A 8 -8.73 -2.35 -4.09
C HIS A 8 -9.83 -1.77 -4.99
N PHE A 9 -10.46 -2.60 -5.83
CA PHE A 9 -11.62 -2.18 -6.63
C PHE A 9 -12.94 -2.26 -5.85
N GLY A 10 -13.02 -3.08 -4.82
CA GLY A 10 -14.20 -3.20 -3.97
C GLY A 10 -14.26 -2.13 -2.88
N SER A 11 -15.45 -1.67 -2.52
CA SER A 11 -15.66 -0.76 -1.37
C SER A 11 -15.71 -1.51 -0.04
N PHE A 12 -14.70 -2.32 0.26
CA PHE A 12 -14.62 -3.05 1.53
C PHE A 12 -13.83 -2.27 2.58
N ARG A 13 -14.36 -2.22 3.82
CA ARG A 13 -13.72 -1.49 4.92
C ARG A 13 -12.51 -2.21 5.50
N ASN A 14 -12.54 -3.54 5.54
CA ASN A 14 -11.51 -4.38 6.16
C ASN A 14 -11.20 -5.59 5.27
N PHE A 15 -9.91 -5.88 5.09
CA PHE A 15 -9.46 -7.01 4.28
C PHE A 15 -9.94 -8.36 4.81
N LYS A 16 -9.97 -8.53 6.15
CA LYS A 16 -10.47 -9.76 6.78
C LYS A 16 -11.93 -10.06 6.42
N HIS A 17 -12.78 -9.03 6.44
CA HIS A 17 -14.19 -9.19 6.08
C HIS A 17 -14.35 -9.55 4.60
N TYR A 18 -13.60 -8.86 3.74
CA TYR A 18 -13.56 -9.18 2.32
C TYR A 18 -13.12 -10.63 2.05
N TYR A 19 -12.06 -11.10 2.71
CA TYR A 19 -11.56 -12.45 2.47
C TYR A 19 -12.56 -13.53 2.90
N LEU A 20 -13.07 -13.44 4.14
CA LEU A 20 -13.93 -14.48 4.70
C LEU A 20 -15.34 -14.50 4.10
N PHE A 21 -15.95 -13.33 3.88
CA PHE A 21 -17.36 -13.28 3.43
C PHE A 21 -17.51 -13.09 1.92
N PHE A 22 -16.54 -12.48 1.24
CA PHE A 22 -16.66 -12.27 -0.20
C PHE A 22 -15.88 -13.32 -0.99
N ILE A 23 -14.63 -13.60 -0.62
CA ILE A 23 -13.83 -14.59 -1.36
C ILE A 23 -14.27 -16.01 -1.02
N GLU A 24 -14.33 -16.38 0.26
CA GLU A 24 -14.64 -17.76 0.65
C GLU A 24 -16.11 -18.14 0.46
N GLU A 25 -17.07 -17.20 0.47
CA GLU A 25 -18.48 -17.51 0.20
C GLU A 25 -18.89 -17.24 -1.25
N HIS A 26 -18.71 -16.01 -1.75
CA HIS A 26 -19.21 -15.64 -3.07
C HIS A 26 -18.30 -16.04 -4.24
N LEU A 27 -16.98 -16.08 -4.02
CA LEU A 27 -16.00 -16.47 -5.05
C LEU A 27 -15.30 -17.80 -4.79
N ALA A 28 -15.85 -18.64 -3.91
CA ALA A 28 -15.30 -19.95 -3.57
C ALA A 28 -15.04 -20.81 -4.82
N SER A 29 -15.95 -20.73 -5.80
CA SER A 29 -15.85 -21.47 -7.06
C SER A 29 -14.69 -21.03 -7.94
N TYR A 30 -14.26 -19.76 -7.86
CA TYR A 30 -13.12 -19.23 -8.62
C TYR A 30 -11.79 -19.49 -7.93
N PHE A 31 -11.80 -19.71 -6.61
CA PHE A 31 -10.61 -19.92 -5.80
C PHE A 31 -10.69 -21.23 -5.01
N LEU A 32 -10.86 -22.35 -5.74
CA LEU A 32 -10.98 -23.70 -5.18
C LEU A 32 -9.78 -24.13 -4.29
N TYR A 33 -8.62 -23.49 -4.46
CA TYR A 33 -7.40 -23.73 -3.69
C TYR A 33 -6.95 -22.49 -2.91
N ALA A 34 -7.89 -21.66 -2.44
CA ALA A 34 -7.57 -20.55 -1.56
C ALA A 34 -6.90 -21.05 -0.28
N VAL A 35 -5.76 -20.45 0.08
CA VAL A 35 -5.12 -20.66 1.39
C VAL A 35 -5.97 -20.04 2.49
N SER A 36 -5.77 -20.46 3.74
CA SER A 36 -6.45 -19.82 4.87
C SER A 36 -6.12 -18.33 4.96
N TYR A 37 -7.03 -17.53 5.53
CA TYR A 37 -6.81 -16.10 5.75
C TYR A 37 -5.46 -15.77 6.37
N THR A 38 -5.05 -16.50 7.41
CA THR A 38 -3.79 -16.25 8.13
C THR A 38 -2.58 -16.48 7.23
N CYS A 39 -2.57 -17.61 6.50
CA CYS A 39 -1.51 -17.91 5.55
C CYS A 39 -1.47 -16.89 4.40
N PHE A 40 -2.64 -16.43 3.94
CA PHE A 40 -2.73 -15.38 2.93
C PHE A 40 -2.10 -14.07 3.40
N VAL A 41 -2.36 -13.65 4.64
CA VAL A 41 -1.78 -12.43 5.24
C VAL A 41 -0.26 -12.53 5.37
N GLU A 42 0.27 -13.71 5.72
CA GLU A 42 1.70 -13.96 5.77
C GLU A 42 2.35 -13.92 4.38
N LEU A 43 1.63 -14.39 3.34
CA LEU A 43 2.07 -14.37 1.95
C LEU A 43 1.96 -12.98 1.31
N MET A 44 1.04 -12.12 1.75
CA MET A 44 0.81 -10.78 1.20
C MET A 44 2.10 -9.97 0.91
N PRO A 45 3.05 -9.80 1.86
CA PRO A 45 4.25 -9.00 1.62
C PRO A 45 5.10 -9.54 0.47
N CYS A 46 5.22 -10.86 0.32
CA CYS A 46 6.00 -11.47 -0.77
C CYS A 46 5.44 -11.08 -2.13
N VAL A 47 4.12 -11.08 -2.26
CA VAL A 47 3.49 -10.84 -3.54
C VAL A 47 3.18 -9.35 -3.79
N PHE A 48 3.27 -8.51 -2.77
CA PHE A 48 3.22 -7.06 -2.93
C PHE A 48 4.38 -6.56 -3.79
N PHE A 49 5.58 -7.15 -3.64
CA PHE A 49 6.71 -6.90 -4.51
C PHE A 49 6.42 -7.29 -5.96
N ASP A 50 5.69 -8.38 -6.16
CA ASP A 50 4.96 -8.81 -7.36
C ASP A 50 4.14 -7.71 -8.05
N LEU A 51 3.31 -7.09 -7.23
CA LEU A 51 2.23 -6.20 -7.65
C LEU A 51 2.74 -4.81 -8.05
N MET A 52 3.79 -4.33 -7.39
CA MET A 52 4.34 -2.99 -7.60
C MET A 52 4.82 -2.72 -9.04
N PRO A 53 5.61 -3.60 -9.69
CA PRO A 53 5.96 -3.45 -11.10
C PRO A 53 4.76 -3.66 -12.02
N PHE A 54 3.84 -4.58 -11.70
CA PHE A 54 2.60 -4.77 -12.48
C PHE A 54 1.76 -3.49 -12.53
N MET A 55 1.56 -2.83 -11.38
CA MET A 55 0.85 -1.55 -11.32
C MET A 55 1.59 -0.45 -12.09
N ARG A 56 2.93 -0.38 -12.00
CA ARG A 56 3.73 0.56 -12.80
C ARG A 56 3.58 0.37 -14.29
N ILE A 57 3.62 -0.87 -14.76
CA ILE A 57 3.63 -1.18 -16.19
C ILE A 57 2.21 -1.10 -16.79
N GLN A 58 1.22 -1.67 -16.11
CA GLN A 58 -0.14 -1.82 -16.64
C GLN A 58 -1.15 -0.86 -16.02
N GLY A 59 -0.97 -0.46 -14.76
CA GLY A 59 -1.97 0.29 -13.99
C GLY A 59 -1.91 1.82 -14.18
N PHE A 60 -0.71 2.39 -14.30
CA PHE A 60 -0.55 3.85 -14.42
C PHE A 60 -0.67 4.38 -15.87
N GLY A 61 -0.75 3.48 -16.87
CA GLY A 61 -0.80 3.85 -18.28
C GLY A 61 0.51 4.49 -18.79
N LYS A 62 0.58 4.79 -20.09
CA LYS A 62 1.71 5.56 -20.64
C LYS A 62 1.63 6.99 -20.13
N CYS A 63 2.65 7.39 -19.37
CA CYS A 63 2.79 8.78 -18.94
C CYS A 63 2.89 9.69 -20.18
N MET A 64 1.94 10.60 -20.38
CA MET A 64 1.85 11.49 -21.56
C MET A 64 2.85 12.67 -21.50
N GLY A 65 4.08 12.41 -21.03
CA GLY A 65 5.17 13.39 -20.99
C GLY A 65 5.21 14.31 -19.75
N ILE A 66 4.18 14.27 -18.89
CA ILE A 66 4.12 15.06 -17.66
C ILE A 66 3.75 14.15 -16.49
N SER A 67 4.71 13.89 -15.62
CA SER A 67 4.53 13.19 -14.35
C SER A 67 4.67 14.18 -13.20
N PHE A 68 3.60 14.37 -12.42
CA PHE A 68 3.68 15.12 -11.18
C PHE A 68 4.24 14.22 -10.08
N VAL A 69 5.49 14.46 -9.69
CA VAL A 69 6.07 13.86 -8.50
C VAL A 69 6.08 14.94 -7.44
N ASP A 70 5.10 14.91 -6.55
CA ASP A 70 5.13 15.77 -5.37
C ASP A 70 6.12 15.20 -4.36
N SER A 71 6.93 16.05 -3.75
CA SER A 71 7.78 15.64 -2.64
C SER A 71 6.89 15.46 -1.41
N THR A 72 6.39 14.24 -1.20
CA THR A 72 5.67 13.94 0.03
C THR A 72 6.64 14.10 1.20
N MET A 73 6.38 15.06 2.09
CA MET A 73 7.19 15.24 3.28
C MET A 73 7.15 13.98 4.14
N ILE A 74 8.32 13.51 4.56
CA ILE A 74 8.45 12.42 5.52
C ILE A 74 8.48 13.05 6.93
N PRO A 75 7.40 12.93 7.74
CA PRO A 75 7.38 13.52 9.07
C PRO A 75 8.26 12.71 10.02
N VAL A 76 9.46 13.22 10.32
CA VAL A 76 10.38 12.54 11.25
C VAL A 76 10.13 12.95 12.70
N CYS A 77 9.98 14.26 12.96
CA CYS A 77 9.68 14.75 14.30
C CYS A 77 9.00 16.13 14.22
N HIS A 78 8.29 16.50 15.31
CA HIS A 78 7.71 17.83 15.42
C HIS A 78 8.82 18.88 15.50
N ASN A 79 8.66 20.04 14.84
CA ASN A 79 9.67 21.10 14.75
C ASN A 79 10.22 21.53 16.14
N MET A 80 9.34 21.61 17.14
CA MET A 80 9.71 21.94 18.53
C MET A 80 10.67 20.92 19.18
N ARG A 81 10.65 19.65 18.74
CA ARG A 81 11.47 18.57 19.30
C ARG A 81 12.71 18.28 18.47
N ARG A 82 12.95 19.01 17.38
CA ARG A 82 14.06 18.76 16.43
C ARG A 82 15.42 18.67 17.11
N LYS A 83 15.71 19.58 18.04
CA LYS A 83 17.01 19.64 18.74
C LYS A 83 17.26 18.48 19.71
N PHE A 84 16.22 17.75 20.09
CA PHE A 84 16.32 16.60 21.01
C PHE A 84 16.42 15.26 20.27
N ASN A 85 16.12 15.25 18.97
CA ASN A 85 16.19 14.03 18.16
C ASN A 85 17.64 13.76 17.73
N LYS A 86 18.32 12.84 18.43
CA LYS A 86 19.70 12.43 18.12
C LYS A 86 19.78 11.31 17.07
N VAL A 87 18.68 10.59 16.83
CA VAL A 87 18.67 9.40 15.95
C VAL A 87 18.77 9.79 14.48
N PHE A 88 18.16 10.92 14.12
CA PHE A 88 18.14 11.45 12.76
C PHE A 88 18.87 12.80 12.66
N ASP A 89 19.80 13.04 13.58
CA ASP A 89 20.66 14.21 13.52
C ASP A 89 21.44 14.19 12.21
N GLU A 90 21.58 15.35 11.56
CA GLU A 90 22.18 15.54 10.21
C GLU A 90 21.47 14.90 9.00
N LEU A 91 20.74 13.80 9.19
CA LEU A 91 19.95 13.14 8.14
C LEU A 91 18.68 13.93 7.77
N THR A 92 18.19 14.74 8.71
CA THR A 92 16.92 15.47 8.55
C THR A 92 17.12 16.95 8.26
N LYS A 93 16.36 17.47 7.30
CA LYS A 93 16.29 18.89 6.95
C LYS A 93 14.87 19.39 7.14
N ASN A 94 14.72 20.68 7.43
CA ASN A 94 13.38 21.27 7.55
C ASN A 94 12.74 21.34 6.15
N GLY A 95 11.64 20.61 5.98
CA GLY A 95 10.74 20.78 4.85
C GLY A 95 9.59 21.72 5.24
N LYS A 96 9.17 22.58 4.31
CA LYS A 96 7.88 23.26 4.39
C LYS A 96 6.92 22.53 3.48
N GLY A 97 5.80 22.08 4.02
CA GLY A 97 4.75 21.40 3.29
C GLY A 97 3.50 22.27 3.30
N THR A 98 2.66 22.08 2.30
CA THR A 98 1.34 22.72 2.22
C THR A 98 0.35 22.15 3.23
N MET A 99 0.72 21.06 3.91
CA MET A 99 -0.02 20.53 5.05
C MET A 99 0.44 21.25 6.32
N GLY A 100 -0.34 22.26 6.70
CA GLY A 100 -0.34 23.05 7.96
C GLY A 100 0.73 22.76 9.01
#